data_AF-A0A0B6YLA2-F1
#
_entry.id   AF-A0A0B6YLA2-F1
#
_cell.length_a   1.000
_cell.length_b   1.000
_cell.length_c   1.000
_cell.angle_alpha   90.00
_cell.angle_beta   90.00
_cell.angle_gamma   90.00
#
_symmetry.space_group_name_H-M   'P 1'
#
loop_
_entity.id
_entity.type
_entity.pdbx_description
1 polymer ?
#
loop_
_entity_poly.entity_id
_entity_poly.type
_entity_poly.pdbx_seq_one_letter_code
_entity_poly.pdbx_strand_id
1 'polypeptide(L)'
;TFEDEYELGGPGERVVVDRWSDRIPGRSRETWVGEFSLGNCYPITQFVLDQQDFNNTAITNFYDIVQGVVNPDDFNIPQACQNATFLPEIPREARAARSLY
;
A
#
# COMPACT_ATOMS: atom_id res chain seq x y z
N THR A 1 15.06 -9.02 -1.32
CA THR A 1 15.33 -10.46 -1.17
C THR A 1 14.08 -11.23 -1.51
N PHE A 2 14.19 -12.25 -2.35
CA PHE A 2 13.08 -13.17 -2.63
C PHE A 2 12.80 -13.99 -1.38
N GLU A 3 11.53 -14.11 -1.01
CA GLU A 3 11.12 -14.87 0.18
C GLU A 3 10.29 -16.10 -0.17
N ASP A 4 9.32 -15.98 -1.07
CA ASP A 4 8.41 -17.09 -1.40
C ASP A 4 7.65 -16.85 -2.71
N GLU A 5 7.11 -17.93 -3.28
CA GLU A 5 6.16 -17.92 -4.41
C GLU A 5 4.98 -18.84 -4.06
N TYR A 6 3.75 -18.35 -4.19
CA TYR A 6 2.56 -19.12 -3.86
C TYR A 6 1.33 -18.73 -4.70
N GLU A 7 0.30 -19.58 -4.68
CA GLU A 7 -0.96 -19.34 -5.38
C GLU A 7 -2.03 -18.78 -4.42
N LEU A 8 -2.66 -17.68 -4.79
CA LEU A 8 -3.87 -17.16 -4.17
C LEU A 8 -5.10 -17.63 -4.96
N GLY A 9 -6.12 -18.13 -4.26
CA GLY A 9 -7.38 -18.57 -4.87
C GLY A 9 -7.51 -20.08 -4.98
N GLY A 10 -8.36 -20.54 -5.90
CA GLY A 10 -8.69 -21.95 -6.09
C GLY A 10 -8.55 -22.42 -7.54
N PRO A 11 -8.81 -23.71 -7.83
CA PRO A 11 -8.77 -24.22 -9.19
C PRO A 11 -9.73 -23.46 -10.11
N GLY A 12 -9.20 -22.90 -11.21
CA GLY A 12 -9.97 -22.11 -12.19
C GLY A 12 -9.98 -20.60 -11.93
N GLU A 13 -9.64 -20.15 -10.73
CA GLU A 13 -9.53 -18.75 -10.36
C GLU A 13 -8.37 -18.57 -9.37
N ARG A 14 -7.17 -18.42 -9.93
CA ARG A 14 -5.94 -18.29 -9.15
C ARG A 14 -4.98 -17.25 -9.72
N VAL A 15 -4.22 -16.63 -8.83
CA VAL A 15 -3.14 -15.70 -9.15
C VAL A 15 -1.87 -16.21 -8.48
N VAL A 16 -0.78 -16.32 -9.25
CA VAL A 16 0.54 -16.66 -8.69
C VAL A 16 1.19 -15.38 -8.18
N VAL A 17 1.77 -15.44 -6.99
CA VAL A 17 2.28 -14.30 -6.24
C VAL A 17 3.71 -14.55 -5.81
N ASP A 18 4.57 -13.56 -6.02
CA ASP A 18 5.90 -13.50 -5.44
C ASP A 18 5.91 -12.60 -4.21
N ARG A 19 6.57 -13.06 -3.15
CA ARG A 19 6.86 -12.27 -1.97
C ARG A 19 8.32 -11.85 -1.96
N TRP A 20 8.52 -10.55 -1.77
CA TRP A 20 9.82 -9.90 -1.67
C TRP A 20 9.93 -9.11 -0.37
N SER A 21 11.13 -9.00 0.16
CA SER A 21 11.41 -8.20 1.36
C SER A 21 12.67 -7.34 1.21
N ASP A 22 12.89 -6.44 2.16
CA ASP A 22 14.15 -5.71 2.34
C ASP A 22 15.18 -6.46 3.21
N ARG A 23 14.98 -7.76 3.46
CA ARG A 23 15.86 -8.59 4.30
C ARG A 23 17.31 -8.52 3.79
N ILE A 24 18.24 -8.16 4.66
CA ILE A 24 19.68 -8.18 4.40
C ILE A 24 20.39 -9.01 5.48
N PRO A 25 21.50 -9.70 5.15
CA PRO A 25 22.30 -10.41 6.15
C PRO A 25 22.74 -9.46 7.28
N GLY A 26 22.49 -9.84 8.54
CA GLY A 26 22.82 -9.03 9.72
C GLY A 26 21.69 -8.15 10.27
N ARG A 27 20.54 -8.05 9.58
CA ARG A 27 19.32 -7.45 10.13
C ARG A 27 18.36 -8.56 10.60
N SER A 28 17.85 -8.46 11.82
CA SER A 28 17.00 -9.50 12.43
C SER A 28 15.52 -9.43 12.03
N ARG A 29 15.06 -8.31 11.47
CA ARG A 29 13.66 -8.08 11.05
C ARG A 29 13.59 -7.25 9.78
N GLU A 30 12.70 -7.63 8.88
CA GLU A 30 12.33 -6.88 7.69
C GLU A 30 11.60 -5.59 8.09
N THR A 31 11.87 -4.50 7.37
CA THR A 31 11.06 -3.28 7.49
C THR A 31 10.03 -3.13 6.38
N TRP A 32 10.20 -3.92 5.32
CA TRP A 32 9.31 -3.88 4.17
C TRP A 32 9.15 -5.29 3.61
N VAL A 33 7.90 -5.65 3.36
CA VAL A 33 7.53 -6.86 2.62
C VAL A 33 6.50 -6.46 1.57
N GLY A 34 6.74 -6.84 0.32
CA GLY A 34 5.84 -6.59 -0.80
C GLY A 34 5.47 -7.89 -1.49
N GLU A 35 4.20 -7.99 -1.88
CA GLU A 35 3.65 -9.12 -2.63
C GLU A 35 3.18 -8.62 -3.98
N PHE A 36 3.61 -9.30 -5.04
CA PHE A 36 3.33 -8.90 -6.41
C PHE A 36 2.85 -10.10 -7.22
N SER A 37 1.94 -9.87 -8.16
CA SER A 37 1.55 -10.91 -9.10
C SER A 37 2.72 -11.28 -10.02
N LEU A 38 2.96 -12.58 -10.19
CA LEU A 38 4.08 -13.08 -11.01
C LEU A 38 3.90 -12.71 -12.50
N GLY A 39 2.67 -12.72 -13.01
CA GLY A 39 2.40 -12.53 -14.44
C GLY A 39 2.60 -11.11 -14.96
N ASN A 40 2.37 -10.10 -14.12
CA ASN A 40 2.36 -8.68 -14.54
C ASN A 40 2.93 -7.70 -13.49
N CYS A 41 3.44 -8.20 -12.36
CA CYS A 41 4.07 -7.39 -11.32
C CYS A 41 3.16 -6.31 -10.72
N TYR A 42 1.85 -6.57 -10.65
CA TYR A 42 0.93 -5.69 -9.92
C TYR A 42 1.07 -5.92 -8.42
N PRO A 43 1.06 -4.85 -7.60
CA PRO A 43 1.09 -5.00 -6.16
C PRO A 43 -0.21 -5.64 -5.67
N ILE A 44 -0.10 -6.53 -4.69
CA ILE A 44 -1.23 -7.19 -4.04
C ILE A 44 -1.31 -6.72 -2.59
N THR A 45 -0.21 -6.87 -1.86
CA THR A 45 -0.10 -6.44 -0.46
C THR A 45 1.26 -5.78 -0.23
N GLN A 46 1.30 -4.80 0.67
CA GLN A 46 2.53 -4.22 1.17
C GLN A 46 2.46 -4.10 2.69
N PHE A 47 3.48 -4.57 3.37
CA PHE A 47 3.71 -4.37 4.79
C PHE A 47 4.90 -3.42 4.99
N VAL A 48 4.73 -2.42 5.85
CA VAL A 48 5.78 -1.48 6.23
C VAL A 48 5.83 -1.39 7.75
N LEU A 49 6.97 -1.77 8.32
CA LEU A 49 7.24 -1.68 9.75
C LEU A 49 7.91 -0.34 10.06
N ASP A 50 7.29 0.45 10.93
CA ASP A 50 7.95 1.59 11.55
C ASP A 50 8.81 1.09 12.73
N GLN A 51 10.13 1.29 12.62
CA GLN A 51 11.09 0.85 13.63
C GLN A 51 11.11 1.73 14.89
N GLN A 52 10.61 2.96 14.80
CA GLN A 52 10.60 3.93 15.89
C GLN A 52 9.27 3.88 16.66
N ASP A 53 8.16 3.72 15.94
CA ASP A 53 6.82 3.58 16.52
C ASP A 53 6.02 2.47 15.84
N PHE A 54 5.97 1.30 16.47
CA PHE A 54 5.26 0.14 15.95
C PHE A 54 3.76 0.40 15.71
N ASN A 55 3.14 1.41 16.34
CA ASN A 55 1.74 1.76 16.07
C ASN A 55 1.54 2.33 14.66
N ASN A 56 2.59 2.85 14.04
CA ASN A 56 2.57 3.35 12.66
C ASN A 56 2.85 2.26 11.62
N THR A 57 3.04 1.01 12.06
CA THR A 57 3.15 -0.14 11.16
C THR A 57 1.89 -0.27 10.33
N ALA A 58 2.03 -0.39 9.01
CA ALA A 58 0.92 -0.42 8.08
C ALA A 58 0.94 -1.66 7.20
N ILE A 59 -0.26 -2.18 6.92
CA ILE A 59 -0.51 -3.14 5.85
C ILE A 59 -1.47 -2.48 4.87
N THR A 60 -1.07 -2.41 3.62
CA THR A 60 -1.87 -1.89 2.51
C THR A 60 -2.18 -3.02 1.56
N ASN A 61 -3.46 -3.22 1.24
CA ASN A 61 -3.89 -4.15 0.20
C ASN A 61 -4.35 -3.35 -1.02
N PHE A 62 -4.00 -3.82 -2.22
CA PHE A 62 -4.31 -3.15 -3.48
C PHE A 62 -5.31 -3.99 -4.28
N TYR A 63 -6.35 -3.33 -4.80
CA TYR A 63 -7.42 -3.95 -5.60
C TYR A 63 -7.77 -3.01 -6.77
N ASP A 64 -8.47 -3.55 -7.77
CA ASP A 64 -9.01 -2.80 -8.92
C ASP A 64 -7.98 -1.88 -9.61
N ILE A 65 -6.75 -2.37 -9.74
CA ILE A 65 -5.63 -1.61 -10.30
C ILE A 65 -5.82 -1.43 -11.80
N VAL A 66 -5.78 -0.18 -12.26
CA VAL A 66 -5.77 0.19 -13.68
C VAL A 66 -4.42 0.79 -14.02
N GLN A 67 -3.90 0.46 -15.21
CA GLN A 67 -2.62 1.01 -15.67
C GLN A 67 -2.76 2.47 -16.10
N GLY A 68 -1.88 3.32 -15.56
CA GLY A 68 -1.84 4.75 -15.87
C GLY A 68 -2.80 5.58 -15.01
N VAL A 69 -2.84 6.87 -15.30
CA VAL A 69 -3.75 7.82 -14.63
C VAL A 69 -4.86 8.16 -15.60
N VAL A 70 -6.11 7.88 -15.22
CA VAL A 70 -7.27 8.14 -16.09
C VAL A 70 -7.52 9.64 -16.26
N ASN A 71 -7.42 10.42 -15.18
CA ASN A 71 -7.58 11.87 -15.18
C ASN A 71 -6.41 12.56 -14.46
N PRO A 72 -5.46 13.20 -15.18
CA PRO A 72 -4.35 13.92 -14.56
C PRO A 72 -4.78 15.11 -13.70
N ASP A 73 -5.96 15.67 -13.92
CA ASP A 73 -6.47 16.82 -13.16
C ASP A 73 -6.82 16.46 -11.71
N ASP A 74 -6.89 15.17 -11.36
CA ASP A 74 -7.08 14.71 -9.98
C ASP A 74 -5.92 15.15 -9.05
N PHE A 75 -4.76 15.51 -9.64
CA PHE A 75 -3.61 16.06 -8.92
C PHE A 75 -3.64 17.60 -8.81
N ASN A 76 -4.62 18.28 -9.42
CA ASN A 76 -4.76 19.72 -9.28
C ASN A 76 -5.27 20.07 -7.88
N ILE A 77 -4.49 20.87 -7.15
CA ILE A 77 -4.83 21.30 -5.80
C ILE A 77 -6.09 22.20 -5.86
N PRO A 78 -7.19 21.84 -5.17
CA PRO A 78 -8.40 22.66 -5.14
C PRO A 78 -8.13 24.04 -4.52
N GLN A 79 -8.87 25.07 -4.95
CA GLN A 79 -8.74 26.42 -4.38
C GLN A 79 -8.92 26.46 -2.85
N ALA A 80 -9.79 25.60 -2.31
CA ALA A 80 -10.01 25.47 -0.87
C ALA A 80 -8.73 25.11 -0.09
N CYS A 81 -7.78 24.44 -0.74
CA CYS A 81 -6.52 24.02 -0.12
C CYS A 81 -5.41 25.09 -0.20
N GLN A 82 -5.60 26.19 -0.93
CA GLN A 82 -4.53 27.20 -1.13
C GLN A 82 -4.08 27.87 0.18
N ASN A 83 -5.01 28.07 1.12
CA ASN A 83 -4.74 28.66 2.43
C ASN A 83 -4.90 27.63 3.56
N ALA A 84 -4.86 26.34 3.25
CA ALA A 84 -4.98 25.30 4.26
C ALA A 84 -3.76 25.34 5.19
N THR A 85 -4.02 25.27 6.49
CA THR A 85 -2.98 25.13 7.51
C THR A 85 -2.77 23.66 7.86
N PHE A 86 -1.54 23.31 8.21
CA PHE A 86 -1.25 21.98 8.72
C PHE A 86 -1.91 21.80 10.09
N LEU A 87 -2.75 20.77 10.21
CA LEU A 87 -3.25 20.30 11.50
C LEU A 87 -2.47 19.03 11.88
N PRO A 88 -1.77 18.99 13.03
CA PRO A 88 -0.98 17.84 13.45
C PRO A 88 -1.83 16.60 13.71
N GLU A 89 -3.14 16.79 13.94
CA GLU A 89 -4.11 15.72 14.02
C GLU A 89 -5.27 15.98 13.07
N ILE A 90 -5.70 14.92 12.38
CA ILE A 90 -6.94 14.95 11.59
C ILE A 90 -8.10 15.24 12.55
N PRO A 91 -8.93 16.28 12.29
CA PRO A 91 -10.11 16.57 13.11
C PRO A 91 -11.06 15.37 13.19
N ARG A 92 -11.77 15.24 14.31
CA ARG A 92 -12.67 14.10 14.56
C ARG A 92 -13.73 13.94 13.46
N GLU A 93 -14.20 15.04 12.89
CA GLU A 93 -15.15 15.04 11.76
C GLU A 93 -14.54 14.45 10.48
N ALA A 94 -13.29 14.79 10.17
CA ALA A 94 -12.57 14.23 9.03
C ALA A 94 -12.20 12.75 9.20
N ARG A 95 -11.97 12.29 10.45
CA ARG A 95 -11.84 10.84 10.74
C ARG A 95 -13.16 10.08 10.54
N ALA A 96 -14.30 10.75 10.78
CA ALA A 96 -15.63 10.17 10.62
C ALA A 96 -16.10 10.15 9.16
N ALA A 97 -15.52 10.98 8.29
CA ALA A 97 -15.71 10.95 6.85
C ALA A 97 -14.93 9.78 6.22
N ARG A 98 -15.22 8.52 6.63
CA ARG A 98 -14.73 7.35 5.92
C ARG A 98 -15.54 7.12 4.64
N SER A 99 -14.81 7.07 3.53
CA SER A 99 -15.12 6.48 2.21
C SER A 99 -16.57 6.55 1.71
N LEU A 100 -16.86 7.55 0.88
CA LEU A 100 -18.00 7.53 -0.06
C LEU A 100 -17.64 6.92 -1.41
N TYR A 101 -16.52 6.21 -1.48
CA TYR A 101 -16.06 5.48 -2.65
C TYR A 101 -15.46 4.15 -2.21
#